data_AF-A0A4Y8SB15-F1
#
_entry.id   AF-A0A4Y8SB15-F1
#
_cell.length_a   1.000
_cell.length_b   1.000
_cell.length_c   1.000
_cell.angle_alpha   90.00
_cell.angle_beta   90.00
_cell.angle_gamma   90.00
#
_symmetry.space_group_name_H-M   'P 1'
#
loop_
_entity.id
_entity.type
_entity.pdbx_description
1 polymer ?
#
loop_
_entity_poly.entity_id
_entity_poly.type
_entity_poly.pdbx_seq_one_letter_code
_entity_poly.pdbx_strand_id
1 'polypeptide(L)'
;MQAAKIVTLIILVIMFVQDIKSRSIAWPLFPALAVLFVIIRFAPRWSFSGMVIEVAGPLICLSFMLTMVSLYISARYRKWIWITDEMLGWADVLFLACLAFYLPLLNYMLFFIASSIVILLSWLVYQLMSPVKSKFIPFAGCQALLLGGLLVISWLSPFDITSDLWFIKLATR
;
A
#
# COMPACT_ATOMS: atom_id res chain seq x y z
N MET A 1 -6.29 19.72 -9.25
CA MET A 1 -6.02 18.89 -8.05
C MET A 1 -7.22 18.10 -7.55
N GLN A 2 -8.42 18.70 -7.42
CA GLN A 2 -9.62 17.95 -6.98
C GLN A 2 -10.03 16.81 -7.93
N ALA A 3 -9.97 17.02 -9.25
CA ALA A 3 -10.24 15.96 -10.22
C ALA A 3 -9.31 14.74 -10.04
N ALA A 4 -8.00 14.95 -9.87
CA ALA A 4 -7.03 13.88 -9.64
C ALA A 4 -7.36 13.07 -8.37
N LYS A 5 -7.75 13.75 -7.27
CA LYS A 5 -8.18 13.12 -6.02
C LYS A 5 -9.38 12.18 -6.23
N ILE A 6 -10.40 12.64 -6.95
CA ILE A 6 -11.59 11.84 -7.25
C ILE A 6 -11.24 10.64 -8.13
N VAL A 7 -10.43 10.85 -9.17
CA VAL A 7 -9.97 9.76 -10.06
C VAL A 7 -9.17 8.71 -9.29
N THR A 8 -8.29 9.12 -8.36
CA THR A 8 -7.57 8.20 -7.47
C THR A 8 -8.53 7.34 -6.65
N LEU A 9 -9.56 7.94 -6.04
CA LEU A 9 -10.55 7.16 -5.27
C LEU A 9 -11.30 6.15 -6.14
N ILE A 10 -11.70 6.56 -7.36
CA ILE A 10 -12.36 5.67 -8.31
C ILE A 10 -11.45 4.48 -8.65
N ILE A 11 -10.17 4.72 -8.93
CA ILE A 11 -9.21 3.65 -9.23
C ILE A 11 -9.05 2.71 -8.03
N LEU A 12 -8.93 3.24 -6.81
CA LEU A 12 -8.81 2.41 -5.60
C LEU A 12 -10.05 1.51 -5.38
N VAL A 13 -11.25 2.04 -5.64
CA VAL A 13 -12.48 1.24 -5.58
C VAL A 13 -12.51 0.17 -6.68
N ILE A 14 -12.10 0.51 -7.91
CA ILE A 14 -12.00 -0.46 -9.01
C ILE A 14 -11.01 -1.58 -8.64
N MET A 15 -9.84 -1.24 -8.07
CA MET A 15 -8.86 -2.22 -7.62
C MET A 15 -9.43 -3.13 -6.54
N PHE A 16 -10.14 -2.60 -5.55
CA PHE A 16 -10.83 -3.39 -4.51
C PHE A 16 -11.85 -4.36 -5.12
N VAL A 17 -12.71 -3.89 -6.02
CA VAL A 17 -13.73 -4.74 -6.66
C VAL A 17 -13.10 -5.80 -7.55
N GLN A 18 -12.04 -5.47 -8.30
CA GLN A 18 -11.33 -6.43 -9.15
C GLN A 18 -10.61 -7.50 -8.31
N ASP A 19 -9.97 -7.11 -7.21
CA ASP A 19 -9.26 -8.03 -6.32
C ASP A 19 -10.23 -9.02 -5.64
N ILE A 20 -11.42 -8.56 -5.23
CA ILE A 20 -12.46 -9.46 -4.69
C ILE A 20 -13.03 -10.40 -5.76
N LYS A 21 -13.35 -9.89 -6.95
CA LYS A 21 -14.08 -10.64 -7.97
C LYS A 21 -13.20 -11.60 -8.76
N SER A 22 -12.03 -11.14 -9.18
CA SER A 22 -11.14 -11.84 -10.13
C SER A 22 -9.81 -12.23 -9.51
N ARG A 23 -9.50 -11.77 -8.29
CA ARG A 23 -8.18 -11.93 -7.64
C ARG A 23 -7.00 -11.50 -8.51
N SER A 24 -7.29 -10.64 -9.47
CA SER A 24 -6.33 -10.10 -10.40
C SER A 24 -6.74 -8.67 -10.69
N ILE A 25 -5.77 -7.78 -10.52
CA ILE A 25 -5.94 -6.36 -10.80
C ILE A 25 -5.35 -6.11 -12.19
N ALA A 26 -6.07 -5.35 -13.02
CA ALA A 26 -5.57 -4.97 -14.32
C ALA A 26 -4.24 -4.20 -14.17
N TRP A 27 -3.18 -4.73 -14.79
CA TRP A 27 -1.83 -4.18 -14.68
C TRP A 27 -1.73 -2.66 -14.98
N PRO A 28 -2.47 -2.08 -15.95
CA PRO A 28 -2.44 -0.64 -16.21
C PRO A 28 -2.93 0.26 -15.06
N LEU A 29 -3.69 -0.29 -14.09
CA LEU A 29 -4.19 0.49 -12.96
C LEU A 29 -3.05 0.94 -12.01
N PHE A 30 -1.99 0.14 -11.89
CA PHE A 30 -0.83 0.48 -11.05
C PHE A 30 -0.05 1.70 -11.56
N PRO A 31 0.44 1.76 -12.83
CA PRO A 31 1.13 2.94 -13.33
C PRO A 31 0.20 4.16 -13.37
N ALA A 32 -1.10 3.98 -13.66
CA ALA A 32 -2.07 5.08 -13.60
C ALA A 32 -2.19 5.65 -12.17
N LEU A 33 -2.26 4.78 -11.15
CA LEU A 33 -2.31 5.18 -9.75
C LEU A 33 -1.01 5.88 -9.31
N ALA A 34 0.16 5.36 -9.70
CA ALA A 34 1.45 5.96 -9.40
C ALA A 34 1.58 7.37 -9.99
N VAL A 35 1.19 7.56 -11.25
CA VAL A 35 1.18 8.88 -11.90
C VAL A 35 0.26 9.86 -11.16
N LEU A 36 -0.93 9.42 -10.74
CA LEU A 36 -1.83 10.27 -9.97
C LEU A 36 -1.25 10.64 -8.61
N PHE A 37 -0.60 9.72 -7.91
CA PHE A 37 0.08 10.03 -6.65
C PHE A 37 1.22 11.03 -6.82
N VAL A 38 2.00 10.90 -7.90
CA VAL A 38 3.03 11.90 -8.24
C VAL A 38 2.40 13.26 -8.49
N ILE A 39 1.31 13.33 -9.26
CA ILE A 39 0.60 14.58 -9.53
C ILE A 39 0.04 15.20 -8.25
N ILE A 40 -0.56 14.42 -7.35
CA ILE A 40 -1.18 14.94 -6.13
C ILE A 40 -0.12 15.44 -5.15
N ARG A 41 0.99 14.71 -4.97
CA ARG A 41 2.02 15.03 -3.98
C ARG A 41 3.05 16.04 -4.48
N PHE A 42 3.58 15.85 -5.68
CA PHE A 42 4.77 16.57 -6.15
C PHE A 42 4.47 17.71 -7.13
N ALA A 43 3.34 17.71 -7.85
CA ALA A 43 3.03 18.81 -8.78
C ALA A 43 3.02 20.21 -8.12
N PRO A 44 2.57 20.39 -6.86
CA PRO A 44 2.62 21.69 -6.19
C PRO A 44 4.04 22.15 -5.78
N ARG A 45 5.01 21.23 -5.67
CA ARG A 45 6.37 21.49 -5.16
C ARG A 45 7.39 20.78 -6.03
N TRP A 46 7.29 20.97 -7.34
CA TRP A 46 8.05 20.18 -8.30
C TRP A 46 9.56 20.31 -8.09
N SER A 47 10.18 19.21 -7.65
CA SER A 47 11.62 19.06 -7.53
C SER A 47 11.96 17.60 -7.81
N PHE A 48 12.66 17.35 -8.92
CA PHE A 48 12.99 15.99 -9.33
C PHE A 48 13.91 15.30 -8.31
N SER A 49 14.92 16.01 -7.80
CA SER A 49 15.83 15.47 -6.78
C SER A 49 15.11 15.19 -5.47
N GLY A 50 14.21 16.09 -5.05
CA GLY A 50 13.39 15.90 -3.84
C GLY A 50 12.49 14.66 -3.95
N MET A 51 11.82 14.51 -5.10
CA MET A 51 10.98 13.34 -5.37
C MET A 51 11.76 12.02 -5.28
N VAL A 52 12.94 11.95 -5.92
CA VAL A 52 13.74 10.71 -5.92
C VAL A 52 14.16 10.33 -4.50
N ILE A 53 14.59 11.30 -3.69
CA ILE A 53 15.01 11.05 -2.30
C ILE A 53 13.82 10.58 -1.44
N GLU A 54 12.66 11.24 -1.55
CA GLU A 54 11.48 10.91 -0.77
C GLU A 54 10.85 9.56 -1.13
N VAL A 55 10.94 9.15 -2.40
CA VAL A 55 10.39 7.87 -2.89
C VAL A 55 11.38 6.72 -2.70
N ALA A 56 12.69 6.98 -2.75
CA ALA A 56 13.72 5.96 -2.58
C ALA A 56 13.63 5.25 -1.23
N GLY A 57 13.39 5.98 -0.14
CA GLY A 57 13.28 5.42 1.21
C GLY A 57 12.23 4.30 1.31
N PRO A 58 10.95 4.57 1.01
CA PRO A 58 9.90 3.55 0.99
C PRO A 58 10.19 2.37 0.04
N LEU A 59 10.73 2.61 -1.15
CA LEU A 59 11.07 1.55 -2.11
C LEU A 59 12.21 0.64 -1.63
N ILE A 60 13.25 1.21 -1.03
CA ILE A 60 14.35 0.46 -0.41
C ILE A 60 13.79 -0.37 0.75
N CYS A 61 12.94 0.23 1.59
CA CYS A 61 12.29 -0.47 2.69
C CYS A 61 11.44 -1.65 2.20
N LEU A 62 10.64 -1.46 1.15
CA LEU A 62 9.85 -2.53 0.51
C LEU A 62 10.75 -3.65 0.00
N SER A 63 11.80 -3.30 -0.74
CA SER A 63 12.74 -4.27 -1.32
C SER A 63 13.46 -5.07 -0.23
N PHE A 64 13.90 -4.39 0.82
CA PHE A 64 14.52 -5.00 1.98
C PHE A 64 13.55 -5.95 2.69
N MET A 65 12.30 -5.52 2.90
CA MET A 65 11.28 -6.35 3.55
C MET A 65 11.00 -7.62 2.74
N LEU A 66 10.77 -7.51 1.43
CA LEU A 66 10.53 -8.66 0.57
C LEU A 66 11.72 -9.63 0.57
N THR A 67 12.93 -9.09 0.54
CA THR A 67 14.16 -9.90 0.61
C THR A 67 14.29 -10.63 1.95
N MET A 68 14.04 -9.94 3.07
CA MET A 68 14.11 -10.55 4.42
C MET A 68 13.12 -11.70 4.58
N VAL A 69 11.86 -11.50 4.17
CA VAL A 69 10.86 -12.57 4.25
C VAL A 69 11.28 -13.72 3.32
N SER A 70 11.82 -13.42 2.12
CA SER A 70 12.17 -14.45 1.13
C SER A 70 13.33 -15.29 1.62
N LEU A 71 14.34 -14.65 2.21
CA LEU A 71 15.44 -15.32 2.87
C LEU A 71 14.96 -16.19 4.04
N TYR A 72 14.02 -15.69 4.86
CA TYR A 72 13.46 -16.47 5.97
C TYR A 72 12.75 -17.74 5.48
N ILE A 73 11.90 -17.64 4.47
CA ILE A 73 11.20 -18.79 3.87
C ILE A 73 12.22 -19.73 3.22
N SER A 74 13.17 -19.19 2.47
CA SER A 74 14.21 -19.98 1.82
C SER A 74 15.05 -20.77 2.82
N ALA A 75 15.45 -20.14 3.94
CA ALA A 75 16.16 -20.79 5.02
C ALA A 75 15.31 -21.88 5.69
N ARG A 76 14.01 -21.65 5.88
CA ARG A 76 13.08 -22.59 6.53
C ARG A 76 12.77 -23.80 5.66
N TYR A 77 12.56 -23.62 4.35
CA TYR A 77 12.18 -24.68 3.42
C TYR A 77 13.38 -25.27 2.65
N ARG A 78 14.60 -24.77 2.89
CA ARG A 78 15.86 -25.16 2.23
C ARG A 78 15.80 -25.15 0.70
N LYS A 79 14.92 -24.32 0.14
CA LYS A 79 14.75 -24.09 -1.29
C LYS A 79 14.66 -22.60 -1.51
N TRP A 80 15.31 -22.10 -2.57
CA TRP A 80 15.13 -20.72 -3.00
C TRP A 80 13.69 -20.54 -3.47
N ILE A 81 12.87 -19.91 -2.62
CA ILE A 81 11.47 -19.61 -2.91
C ILE A 81 11.35 -18.08 -2.96
N TRP A 82 11.08 -17.57 -4.15
CA TRP A 82 10.66 -16.19 -4.33
C TRP A 82 9.22 -16.07 -3.85
N ILE A 83 8.99 -15.24 -2.84
CA ILE A 83 7.67 -15.11 -2.19
C ILE A 83 6.62 -14.64 -3.17
N THR A 84 7.03 -13.81 -4.14
CA THR A 84 6.17 -13.22 -5.16
C THR A 84 5.52 -14.25 -6.08
N ASP A 85 6.06 -15.46 -6.17
CA ASP A 85 5.52 -16.50 -7.05
C ASP A 85 4.64 -17.52 -6.29
N GLU A 86 4.87 -17.72 -4.99
CA GLU A 86 4.17 -18.76 -4.21
C GLU A 86 3.24 -18.25 -3.11
N MET A 87 3.47 -17.06 -2.53
CA MET A 87 2.76 -16.62 -1.32
C MET A 87 2.23 -15.18 -1.35
N LEU A 88 2.93 -14.24 -1.99
CA LEU A 88 2.50 -12.84 -2.15
C LEU A 88 2.18 -12.59 -3.62
N GLY A 89 1.00 -12.06 -3.92
CA GLY A 89 0.67 -11.74 -5.31
C GLY A 89 1.47 -10.55 -5.81
N TRP A 90 1.81 -10.53 -7.10
CA TRP A 90 2.40 -9.36 -7.75
C TRP A 90 1.56 -8.08 -7.58
N ALA A 91 0.24 -8.24 -7.44
CA ALA A 91 -0.68 -7.14 -7.16
C ALA A 91 -0.37 -6.43 -5.83
N ASP A 92 -0.04 -7.18 -4.77
CA ASP A 92 0.30 -6.62 -3.45
C ASP A 92 1.60 -5.82 -3.53
N VAL A 93 2.62 -6.39 -4.16
CA VAL A 93 3.93 -5.73 -4.32
C VAL A 93 3.80 -4.45 -5.16
N LEU A 94 3.07 -4.51 -6.28
CA LEU A 94 2.85 -3.35 -7.15
C LEU A 94 2.03 -2.26 -6.44
N PHE A 95 1.04 -2.64 -5.63
CA PHE A 95 0.27 -1.68 -4.85
C PHE A 95 1.15 -0.96 -3.81
N LEU A 96 1.97 -1.72 -3.08
CA LEU A 96 2.94 -1.17 -2.13
C LEU A 96 3.99 -0.29 -2.82
N ALA A 97 4.44 -0.67 -4.01
CA ALA A 97 5.32 0.19 -4.82
C ALA A 97 4.63 1.49 -5.22
N CYS A 98 3.32 1.49 -5.54
CA CYS A 98 2.57 2.71 -5.84
C CYS A 98 2.48 3.63 -4.62
N LEU A 99 2.24 3.06 -3.42
CA LEU A 99 2.18 3.80 -2.16
C LEU A 99 3.47 4.58 -1.87
N ALA A 100 4.64 4.08 -2.30
CA ALA A 100 5.92 4.78 -2.14
C ALA A 100 5.93 6.17 -2.80
N PHE A 101 5.16 6.37 -3.87
CA PHE A 101 5.03 7.67 -4.55
C PHE A 101 4.14 8.66 -3.79
N TYR A 102 3.38 8.20 -2.80
CA TYR A 102 2.44 9.05 -2.06
C TYR A 102 2.80 9.22 -0.58
N LEU A 103 3.24 8.17 0.09
CA LEU A 103 3.55 8.20 1.50
C LEU A 103 5.05 8.40 1.74
N PRO A 104 5.43 9.25 2.71
CA PRO A 104 6.80 9.26 3.23
C PRO A 104 7.10 7.98 4.02
N LEU A 105 8.37 7.72 4.31
CA LEU A 105 8.86 6.44 4.84
C LEU A 105 8.13 5.99 6.12
N LEU A 106 7.96 6.88 7.10
CA LEU A 106 7.36 6.48 8.37
C LEU A 106 5.87 6.15 8.19
N ASN A 107 5.12 7.03 7.53
CA ASN A 107 3.70 6.80 7.27
C ASN A 107 3.47 5.58 6.36
N TYR A 108 4.40 5.31 5.45
CA TYR A 108 4.40 4.11 4.62
C TYR A 108 4.51 2.84 5.49
N MET A 109 5.49 2.78 6.39
CA MET A 109 5.68 1.63 7.30
C MET A 109 4.49 1.45 8.24
N LEU A 110 3.99 2.54 8.83
CA LEU A 110 2.84 2.51 9.73
C LEU A 110 1.58 2.05 9.00
N PHE A 111 1.32 2.59 7.80
CA PHE A 111 0.19 2.17 6.98
C PHE A 111 0.32 0.68 6.63
N PHE A 112 1.48 0.24 6.20
CA PHE A 112 1.71 -1.17 5.85
C PHE A 112 1.44 -2.10 7.04
N ILE A 113 2.03 -1.83 8.21
CA ILE A 113 1.86 -2.66 9.41
C ILE A 113 0.42 -2.62 9.91
N ALA A 114 -0.15 -1.42 10.08
CA ALA A 114 -1.49 -1.26 10.61
C ALA A 114 -2.56 -1.87 9.68
N SER A 115 -2.46 -1.61 8.37
CA SER A 115 -3.38 -2.22 7.39
C SER A 115 -3.25 -3.74 7.38
N SER A 116 -2.04 -4.28 7.43
CA SER A 116 -1.83 -5.73 7.48
C SER A 116 -2.51 -6.37 8.68
N ILE A 117 -2.33 -5.78 9.87
CA ILE A 117 -2.96 -6.27 11.10
C ILE A 117 -4.49 -6.19 10.99
N VAL A 118 -5.03 -5.04 10.57
CA VAL A 118 -6.48 -4.85 10.42
C VAL A 118 -7.08 -5.85 9.44
N ILE A 119 -6.42 -6.08 8.30
CA ILE A 119 -6.89 -7.03 7.28
C ILE A 119 -6.85 -8.46 7.80
N LEU A 120 -5.75 -8.86 8.45
CA LEU A 120 -5.61 -10.21 9.01
C LEU A 120 -6.65 -10.47 10.11
N LEU A 121 -6.88 -9.51 11.01
CA LEU A 121 -7.89 -9.63 12.07
C LEU A 121 -9.30 -9.68 11.49
N SER A 122 -9.62 -8.77 10.55
CA SER A 122 -10.94 -8.74 9.89
C SER A 122 -11.22 -10.04 9.13
N TRP A 123 -10.20 -10.57 8.45
CA TRP A 123 -10.31 -11.83 7.74
C TRP A 123 -10.46 -13.03 8.67
N LEU A 124 -9.76 -13.04 9.81
CA LEU A 124 -9.90 -14.08 10.82
C LEU A 124 -11.32 -14.12 11.39
N VAL A 125 -11.87 -12.95 11.73
CA VAL A 125 -13.27 -12.83 12.18
C VAL A 125 -14.24 -13.32 11.10
N TYR A 126 -14.01 -12.92 9.84
CA TYR A 126 -14.83 -13.39 8.72
C TYR A 126 -14.78 -14.91 8.56
N GLN A 127 -13.60 -15.54 8.67
CA GLN A 127 -13.48 -17.01 8.60
C GLN A 127 -14.15 -17.73 9.77
N LEU A 128 -14.16 -17.13 10.97
CA LEU A 128 -14.84 -17.69 12.14
C LEU A 128 -16.37 -17.65 11.99
N MET A 129 -16.89 -16.63 11.31
CA MET A 129 -18.33 -16.43 11.12
C MET A 129 -18.87 -17.09 9.83
N SER A 130 -18.02 -17.27 8.82
CA SER A 130 -18.45 -17.77 7.52
C SER A 130 -18.40 -19.30 7.45
N PRO A 131 -19.49 -19.96 7.00
CA PRO A 131 -19.49 -21.41 6.79
C PRO A 131 -18.58 -21.85 5.62
N VAL A 132 -18.19 -20.92 4.74
CA VAL A 132 -17.33 -21.20 3.58
C VAL A 132 -15.93 -20.66 3.83
N LYS A 133 -14.98 -21.57 4.05
CA LYS A 133 -13.56 -21.24 4.25
C LYS A 133 -12.90 -20.87 2.91
N SER A 134 -12.70 -19.57 2.67
CA SER A 134 -11.83 -19.13 1.57
C SER A 134 -10.36 -19.29 1.94
N LYS A 135 -9.59 -19.99 1.08
CA LYS A 135 -8.15 -20.23 1.26
C LYS A 135 -7.25 -19.01 1.02
N PHE A 136 -7.76 -17.97 0.37
CA PHE A 136 -6.95 -16.81 -0.04
C PHE A 136 -7.57 -15.50 0.42
N ILE A 137 -6.71 -14.57 0.82
CA ILE A 137 -7.05 -13.25 1.35
C ILE A 137 -6.82 -12.21 0.23
N PRO A 138 -7.84 -11.44 -0.20
CA PRO A 138 -7.69 -10.34 -1.15
C PRO A 138 -7.00 -9.14 -0.46
N PHE A 139 -5.67 -9.21 -0.35
CA PHE A 139 -4.88 -8.31 0.47
C PHE A 139 -4.74 -6.91 -0.17
N ALA A 140 -4.26 -6.82 -1.42
CA ALA A 140 -4.13 -5.57 -2.17
C ALA A 140 -5.44 -4.77 -2.23
N GLY A 141 -6.56 -5.44 -2.49
CA GLY A 141 -7.86 -4.80 -2.57
C GLY A 141 -8.27 -4.18 -1.23
N CYS A 142 -8.15 -4.93 -0.15
CA CYS A 142 -8.49 -4.42 1.18
C CYS A 142 -7.57 -3.28 1.60
N GLN A 143 -6.27 -3.35 1.27
CA GLN A 143 -5.35 -2.24 1.48
C GLN A 143 -5.72 -1.02 0.63
N ALA A 144 -6.17 -1.20 -0.62
CA ALA A 144 -6.65 -0.12 -1.47
C ALA A 144 -7.87 0.59 -0.87
N LEU A 145 -8.80 -0.17 -0.29
CA LEU A 145 -9.98 0.40 0.38
C LEU A 145 -9.60 1.16 1.66
N LEU A 146 -8.71 0.60 2.49
CA LEU A 146 -8.20 1.28 3.69
C LEU A 146 -7.45 2.57 3.32
N LEU A 147 -6.62 2.52 2.27
CA LEU A 147 -5.94 3.71 1.75
C LEU A 147 -6.96 4.75 1.29
N GLY A 148 -7.98 4.35 0.52
CA GLY A 148 -9.04 5.24 0.04
C GLY A 148 -9.74 5.98 1.19
N GLY A 149 -10.14 5.25 2.24
CA GLY A 149 -10.73 5.86 3.44
C GLY A 149 -9.77 6.84 4.13
N LEU A 150 -8.52 6.47 4.28
CA LEU A 150 -7.48 7.30 4.90
C LEU A 150 -7.18 8.56 4.07
N LEU A 151 -7.21 8.49 2.75
CA LEU A 151 -7.09 9.64 1.86
C LEU A 151 -8.27 10.60 2.00
N VAL A 152 -9.49 10.09 2.07
CA VAL A 152 -10.70 10.91 2.30
C VAL A 152 -10.58 11.66 3.63
N ILE A 153 -10.19 10.96 4.70
CA ILE A 153 -9.98 11.59 6.02
C ILE A 153 -8.89 12.66 5.93
N SER A 154 -7.74 12.37 5.31
CA SER A 154 -6.65 13.34 5.14
C SER A 154 -7.05 14.57 4.35
N TRP A 155 -7.89 14.44 3.34
CA TRP A 155 -8.30 15.58 2.52
C TRP A 155 -9.39 16.43 3.17
N LEU A 156 -10.15 15.88 4.10
CA LEU A 156 -11.19 16.59 4.87
C LEU A 156 -10.66 17.14 6.20
N SER A 157 -9.53 16.63 6.68
CA SER A 157 -8.93 16.96 7.97
C SER A 157 -7.64 17.78 7.78
N PRO A 158 -7.20 18.60 8.76
CA PRO A 158 -5.88 19.24 8.72
C PRO A 158 -4.71 18.25 8.89
N PHE A 159 -4.97 16.95 9.01
CA PHE A 159 -3.94 15.91 9.11
C PHE A 159 -3.26 15.64 7.75
N ASP A 160 -2.01 16.08 7.65
CA ASP A 160 -1.16 15.85 6.48
C ASP A 160 -0.39 14.53 6.58
N ILE A 161 -0.92 13.52 5.89
CA ILE A 161 -0.33 12.18 5.80
C ILE A 161 0.89 12.16 4.85
N THR A 162 1.10 13.22 4.06
CA THR A 162 2.28 13.31 3.20
C THR A 162 3.53 13.81 3.93
N SER A 163 3.41 14.13 5.22
CA SER A 163 4.51 14.59 6.06
C SER A 163 4.77 13.64 7.24
N ASP A 164 6.05 13.43 7.58
CA ASP A 164 6.48 12.71 8.79
C ASP A 164 6.67 13.66 10.00
N LEU A 165 6.39 14.95 9.80
CA LEU A 165 6.64 16.00 10.81
C LEU A 165 5.80 15.84 12.08
N TRP A 166 4.66 15.16 12.00
CA TRP A 166 3.82 14.86 13.16
C TRP A 166 4.56 13.99 14.18
N PHE A 167 5.43 13.08 13.71
CA PHE A 167 6.20 12.20 14.58
C PHE A 167 7.27 12.97 15.34
N ILE A 168 7.98 13.89 14.67
CA ILE A 168 8.99 14.74 15.31
C ILE A 168 8.32 15.63 16.37
N LYS A 169 7.14 16.20 16.07
CA LYS A 169 6.36 16.99 17.04
C LYS A 169 5.86 16.18 18.24
N LEU A 170 5.61 14.88 18.06
CA LEU A 170 5.19 13.99 19.14
C LEU A 170 6.39 13.57 20.01
N ALA A 171 7.54 13.28 19.39
CA ALA A 171 8.76 12.86 20.09
C ALA A 171 9.48 13.99 20.85
N THR A 172 9.18 15.24 20.52
CA THR A 172 9.74 16.44 21.17
C THR A 172 8.82 17.06 22.23
N ARG A 173 7.67 16.44 22.50
CA ARG A 173 6.79 16.75 23.64
C ARG A 173 7.04 15.80 24.79
#